data_AF-A0A3P9DG22-F1
#
_entry.id   AF-A0A3P9DG22-F1
#
_cell.length_a   1.000
_cell.length_b   1.000
_cell.length_c   1.000
_cell.angle_alpha   90.00
_cell.angle_beta   90.00
_cell.angle_gamma   90.00
#
_symmetry.space_group_name_H-M   'P 1'
#
loop_
_entity.id
_entity.type
_entity.pdbx_description
1 polymer ?
#
loop_
_entity_poly.entity_id
_entity_poly.type
_entity_poly.pdbx_seq_one_letter_code
_entity_poly.pdbx_strand_id
1 'polypeptide(L)'
;MNKANKRKTKPQHDMADENSPISVRILRSELQAYRDGMMNDIKTQIDNMHENLREDISSLREEAKADTNKLRHELSQKIEALHETHAETTSIQKDMERALCDTTDGLTALEKDHETLKKDYNKLHDKCLDLENRSRRNNLRVVGINEDAEGGNPSRFMAEFFSEVLGKENDDSLIMIDRAHRTLAPKPRTGERPRAMIVCLHYYTDREKILRLSREKGRLFYKGSPVHIFPDMNPEVSKLRASFNPVKGKLRNAGVPYSLYYPAKLTITVNNAKHSFTDPREAEKFVSTHVQSPATSTA
;
A
#
# COMPACT_ATOMS: atom_id res chain seq x y z
N MET A 1 -21.42 54.59 -57.80
CA MET A 1 -20.71 54.60 -59.10
C MET A 1 -21.73 54.48 -60.24
N ASN A 2 -21.85 55.55 -61.03
CA ASN A 2 -22.29 55.64 -62.42
C ASN A 2 -23.25 54.57 -62.98
N LYS A 3 -24.45 55.00 -63.40
CA LYS A 3 -24.64 55.58 -64.75
C LYS A 3 -25.99 56.27 -64.88
N ALA A 4 -25.92 57.59 -65.01
CA ALA A 4 -26.90 58.41 -65.70
C ALA A 4 -26.87 58.11 -67.21
N ASN A 5 -28.05 58.08 -67.84
CA ASN A 5 -28.35 58.40 -69.25
C ASN A 5 -29.70 57.74 -69.58
N LYS A 6 -30.61 58.30 -70.35
CA LYS A 6 -30.72 59.61 -71.00
C LYS A 6 -32.18 59.66 -71.46
N ARG A 7 -32.91 60.72 -71.12
CA ARG A 7 -34.12 61.09 -71.87
C ARG A 7 -33.73 61.26 -73.34
N LYS A 8 -34.32 60.46 -74.23
CA LYS A 8 -34.44 60.79 -75.65
C LYS A 8 -35.85 61.33 -75.90
N THR A 9 -35.87 62.50 -76.49
CA THR A 9 -37.01 63.31 -76.92
C THR A 9 -37.53 62.88 -78.29
N LYS A 10 -38.87 62.80 -78.42
CA LYS A 10 -39.74 63.08 -79.59
C LYS A 10 -39.55 62.21 -80.87
N PRO A 11 -40.52 62.15 -81.81
CA PRO A 11 -41.88 62.73 -81.84
C PRO A 11 -43.01 61.70 -82.18
N GLN A 12 -44.23 61.92 -81.69
CA GLN A 12 -45.45 61.64 -82.48
C GLN A 12 -45.95 63.05 -82.79
N HIS A 13 -45.67 63.67 -83.94
CA HIS A 13 -46.09 63.34 -85.31
C HIS A 13 -47.60 63.11 -85.42
N ASP A 14 -48.35 64.18 -85.15
CA ASP A 14 -49.56 64.47 -85.92
C ASP A 14 -49.18 64.44 -87.40
N MET A 15 -49.72 63.48 -88.14
CA MET A 15 -50.05 63.57 -89.55
C MET A 15 -51.31 62.74 -89.74
N ALA A 16 -52.46 63.42 -89.72
CA ALA A 16 -53.63 62.95 -90.43
C ALA A 16 -53.26 62.95 -91.91
N ASP A 17 -52.94 61.78 -92.46
CA ASP A 17 -52.76 61.58 -93.90
C ASP A 17 -54.01 60.88 -94.44
N GLU A 18 -54.99 61.72 -94.76
CA GLU A 18 -56.22 61.37 -95.49
C GLU A 18 -55.88 61.08 -96.96
N ASN A 19 -55.31 59.91 -97.27
CA ASN A 19 -55.48 59.22 -98.56
C ASN A 19 -54.78 57.86 -98.59
N SER A 20 -55.51 56.78 -98.29
CA SER A 20 -55.09 55.40 -98.58
C SER A 20 -56.34 54.53 -98.83
N PRO A 21 -56.38 53.66 -99.86
CA PRO A 21 -57.56 52.90 -100.25
C PRO A 21 -58.02 51.95 -99.13
N ILE A 22 -59.34 51.84 -98.95
CA ILE A 22 -60.04 51.19 -97.82
C ILE A 22 -59.49 49.79 -97.49
N SER A 23 -59.03 49.01 -98.48
CA SER A 23 -58.51 47.65 -98.30
C SER A 23 -57.18 47.54 -97.54
N VAL A 24 -56.26 48.51 -97.68
CA VAL A 24 -54.95 48.48 -96.98
C VAL A 24 -55.10 48.94 -95.54
N ARG A 25 -56.04 49.87 -95.29
CA ARG A 25 -56.41 50.30 -93.92
C ARG A 25 -57.00 49.14 -93.11
N ILE A 26 -57.84 48.30 -93.72
CA ILE A 26 -58.42 47.10 -93.08
C ILE A 26 -57.34 46.07 -92.72
N LEU A 27 -56.49 45.66 -93.67
CA LEU A 27 -55.42 44.69 -93.41
C LEU A 27 -54.40 45.18 -92.36
N ARG A 28 -54.08 46.49 -92.36
CA ARG A 28 -53.22 47.09 -91.33
C ARG A 28 -53.88 47.07 -89.96
N SER A 29 -55.20 47.31 -89.90
CA SER A 29 -55.97 47.23 -88.65
C SER A 29 -56.07 45.79 -88.12
N GLU A 30 -56.19 44.79 -89.00
CA GLU A 30 -56.24 43.37 -88.63
C GLU A 30 -54.87 42.84 -88.18
N LEU A 31 -53.78 43.18 -88.88
CA LEU A 31 -52.42 42.86 -88.44
C LEU A 31 -52.07 43.54 -87.12
N GLN A 32 -52.56 44.76 -86.90
CA GLN A 32 -52.38 45.48 -85.65
C GLN A 32 -53.20 44.83 -84.52
N ALA A 33 -54.46 44.45 -84.77
CA ALA A 33 -55.28 43.70 -83.82
C ALA A 33 -54.68 42.32 -83.49
N TYR A 34 -54.11 41.60 -84.46
CA TYR A 34 -53.42 40.32 -84.24
C TYR A 34 -52.14 40.50 -83.43
N ARG A 35 -51.34 41.53 -83.74
CA ARG A 35 -50.15 41.89 -82.96
C ARG A 35 -50.51 42.26 -81.53
N ASP A 36 -51.56 43.04 -81.33
CA ASP A 36 -52.03 43.47 -80.02
C ASP A 36 -52.61 42.27 -79.24
N GLY A 37 -53.34 41.38 -79.90
CA GLY A 37 -53.81 40.11 -79.34
C GLY A 37 -52.64 39.22 -78.88
N MET A 38 -51.67 38.96 -79.75
CA MET A 38 -50.48 38.16 -79.42
C MET A 38 -49.62 38.80 -78.32
N MET A 39 -49.47 40.13 -78.31
CA MET A 39 -48.80 40.86 -77.24
C MET A 39 -49.56 40.75 -75.92
N ASN A 40 -50.89 40.78 -75.94
CA ASN A 40 -51.73 40.58 -74.76
C ASN A 40 -51.65 39.13 -74.25
N ASP A 41 -51.59 38.14 -75.13
CA ASP A 41 -51.41 36.71 -74.77
C ASP A 41 -50.04 36.47 -74.14
N ILE A 42 -48.97 37.03 -74.72
CA ILE A 42 -47.62 36.94 -74.13
C ILE A 42 -47.58 37.64 -72.78
N LYS A 43 -48.21 38.82 -72.66
CA LYS A 43 -48.25 39.57 -71.41
C LYS A 43 -49.01 38.82 -70.32
N THR A 44 -50.19 38.27 -70.64
CA THR A 44 -50.97 37.45 -69.72
C THR A 44 -50.25 36.16 -69.34
N GLN A 45 -49.52 35.52 -70.26
CA GLN A 45 -48.69 34.35 -69.95
C GLN A 45 -47.54 34.72 -69.00
N ILE A 46 -46.86 35.85 -69.21
CA ILE A 46 -45.80 36.35 -68.32
C ILE A 46 -46.38 36.70 -66.94
N ASP A 47 -47.53 37.37 -66.88
CA ASP A 47 -48.19 37.73 -65.63
C ASP A 47 -48.59 36.46 -64.84
N ASN A 48 -49.14 35.45 -65.52
CA ASN A 48 -49.46 34.16 -64.92
C ASN A 48 -48.20 33.43 -64.41
N MET A 49 -47.11 33.44 -65.18
CA MET A 49 -45.83 32.86 -64.75
C MET A 49 -45.24 33.60 -63.55
N HIS A 50 -45.34 34.93 -63.52
CA HIS A 50 -44.87 35.75 -62.40
C HIS A 50 -45.68 35.48 -61.13
N GLU A 51 -47.00 35.34 -61.23
CA GLU A 51 -47.83 34.97 -60.07
C GLU A 51 -47.51 33.55 -59.59
N ASN A 52 -47.40 32.56 -60.49
CA ASN A 52 -47.00 31.20 -60.09
C ASN A 52 -45.62 31.18 -59.40
N LEU A 53 -44.62 31.86 -59.95
CA LEU A 53 -43.29 31.97 -59.32
C LEU A 53 -43.35 32.68 -57.97
N ARG A 54 -44.22 33.68 -57.82
CA ARG A 54 -44.41 34.40 -56.56
C ARG A 54 -45.05 33.50 -55.51
N GLU A 55 -46.00 32.66 -55.89
CA GLU A 55 -46.59 31.63 -55.04
C GLU A 55 -45.55 30.59 -54.63
N ASP A 56 -44.75 30.05 -55.58
CA ASP A 56 -43.68 29.10 -55.30
C ASP A 56 -42.64 29.68 -54.33
N ILE A 57 -42.16 30.91 -54.56
CA ILE A 57 -41.21 31.59 -53.66
C ILE A 57 -41.82 31.79 -52.28
N SER A 58 -43.10 32.14 -52.20
CA SER A 58 -43.80 32.32 -50.92
C SER A 58 -43.93 31.00 -50.18
N SER A 59 -44.25 29.91 -50.88
CA SER A 59 -44.36 28.56 -50.30
C SER A 59 -43.01 28.06 -49.76
N LEU A 60 -41.94 28.15 -50.56
CA LEU A 60 -40.58 27.76 -50.16
C LEU A 60 -40.08 28.59 -48.97
N ARG A 61 -40.43 29.88 -48.92
CA ARG A 61 -40.06 30.75 -47.81
C ARG A 61 -40.75 30.34 -46.51
N GLU A 62 -42.04 30.02 -46.56
CA GLU A 62 -42.77 29.56 -45.37
C GLU A 62 -42.31 28.16 -44.94
N GLU A 63 -42.01 27.25 -45.87
CA GLU A 63 -41.42 25.95 -45.58
C GLU A 63 -40.05 26.08 -44.91
N ALA A 64 -39.13 26.87 -45.49
CA ALA A 64 -37.81 27.09 -44.91
C ALA A 64 -37.89 27.73 -43.50
N LYS A 65 -38.85 28.64 -43.29
CA LYS A 65 -39.10 29.25 -41.99
C LYS A 65 -39.65 28.24 -40.98
N ALA A 66 -40.55 27.35 -41.42
CA ALA A 66 -41.08 26.27 -40.59
C ALA A 66 -39.96 25.31 -40.16
N ASP A 67 -39.11 24.87 -41.09
CA ASP A 67 -37.95 24.01 -40.81
C ASP A 67 -36.94 24.68 -39.88
N THR A 68 -36.63 25.96 -40.11
CA THR A 68 -35.73 26.73 -39.24
C THR A 68 -36.28 26.82 -37.81
N ASN A 69 -37.58 27.04 -37.67
CA ASN A 69 -38.23 27.09 -36.36
C ASN A 69 -38.24 25.71 -35.68
N LYS A 70 -38.48 24.64 -36.44
CA LYS A 70 -38.45 23.27 -35.93
C LYS A 70 -37.05 22.90 -35.43
N LEU A 71 -36.02 23.13 -36.24
CA LEU A 71 -34.62 22.90 -35.85
C LEU A 71 -34.22 23.72 -34.63
N ARG A 72 -34.63 24.99 -34.56
CA ARG A 72 -34.38 25.84 -33.40
C ARG A 72 -35.03 25.28 -32.15
N HIS A 73 -36.26 24.80 -32.24
CA HIS A 73 -36.97 24.20 -31.11
C HIS A 73 -36.29 22.91 -30.64
N GLU A 74 -35.95 22.00 -31.55
CA GLU A 74 -35.24 20.75 -31.24
C GLU A 74 -33.87 21.03 -30.61
N LEU A 75 -33.14 22.03 -31.12
CA LEU A 75 -31.84 22.42 -30.58
C LEU A 75 -31.98 23.02 -29.17
N SER A 76 -32.96 23.90 -28.95
CA SER A 76 -33.24 24.45 -27.62
C SER A 76 -33.56 23.36 -26.60
N GLN A 77 -34.43 22.40 -26.96
CA GLN A 77 -34.76 21.25 -26.10
C GLN A 77 -33.53 20.41 -25.76
N LYS A 78 -32.67 20.13 -26.75
CA LYS A 78 -31.43 19.37 -26.51
C LYS A 78 -30.44 20.12 -25.63
N ILE A 79 -30.33 21.45 -25.78
CA ILE A 79 -29.48 22.29 -24.92
C ILE A 79 -29.99 22.29 -23.49
N GLU A 80 -31.31 22.38 -23.27
CA GLU A 80 -31.92 22.30 -21.94
C GLU A 80 -31.63 20.95 -21.28
N ALA A 81 -31.86 19.84 -21.98
CA ALA A 81 -31.54 18.50 -21.48
C ALA A 81 -30.03 18.31 -21.18
N LEU A 82 -29.15 18.88 -22.01
CA LEU A 82 -27.71 18.87 -21.76
C LEU A 82 -27.34 19.69 -20.52
N HIS A 83 -27.97 20.83 -20.29
CA HIS A 83 -27.75 21.63 -19.08
C HIS A 83 -28.22 20.90 -17.82
N GLU A 84 -29.35 20.21 -17.87
CA GLU A 84 -29.87 19.41 -16.74
C GLU A 84 -28.88 18.28 -16.40
N THR A 85 -28.50 17.46 -17.37
CA THR A 85 -27.54 16.37 -17.17
C THR A 85 -26.16 16.85 -16.72
N HIS A 86 -25.70 18.00 -17.23
CA HIS A 86 -24.46 18.63 -16.77
C HIS A 86 -24.56 19.12 -15.32
N ALA A 87 -25.70 19.71 -14.93
CA ALA A 87 -25.93 20.16 -13.56
C ALA A 87 -25.94 18.97 -12.58
N GLU A 88 -26.61 17.87 -12.94
CA GLU A 88 -26.62 16.63 -12.17
C GLU A 88 -25.20 16.05 -12.02
N THR A 89 -24.45 15.95 -13.12
CA THR A 89 -23.06 15.45 -13.12
C THR A 89 -22.17 16.31 -12.24
N THR A 90 -22.33 17.63 -12.31
CA THR A 90 -21.58 18.58 -11.46
C THR A 90 -21.92 18.39 -9.98
N SER A 91 -23.18 18.10 -9.65
CA SER A 91 -23.59 17.81 -8.27
C SER A 91 -22.94 16.53 -7.76
N ILE A 92 -23.01 15.44 -8.53
CA ILE A 92 -22.40 14.15 -8.18
C ILE A 92 -20.89 14.28 -8.00
N GLN A 93 -20.23 15.06 -8.87
CA GLN A 93 -18.80 15.31 -8.76
C GLN A 93 -18.44 16.00 -7.43
N LYS A 94 -19.21 17.01 -7.01
CA LYS A 94 -18.99 17.69 -5.72
C LYS A 94 -19.18 16.75 -4.53
N ASP A 95 -20.21 15.91 -4.57
CA ASP A 95 -20.47 14.93 -3.52
C ASP A 95 -19.34 13.90 -3.43
N MET A 96 -18.83 13.45 -4.58
CA MET A 96 -17.70 12.54 -4.65
C MET A 96 -16.40 13.17 -4.15
N GLU A 97 -16.11 14.43 -4.53
CA GLU A 97 -14.94 15.17 -4.04
C GLU A 97 -14.97 15.32 -2.52
N ARG A 98 -16.16 15.61 -1.96
CA ARG A 98 -16.34 15.70 -0.50
C ARG A 98 -16.10 14.35 0.18
N ALA A 99 -16.70 13.27 -0.32
CA ALA A 99 -16.50 11.94 0.22
C ALA A 99 -15.02 11.50 0.13
N LEU A 100 -14.32 11.85 -0.94
CA LEU A 100 -12.88 11.59 -1.10
C LEU A 100 -12.06 12.39 -0.07
N CYS A 101 -12.40 13.65 0.19
CA CYS A 101 -11.75 14.43 1.24
C CYS A 101 -11.97 13.79 2.61
N ASP A 102 -13.22 13.47 2.96
CA ASP A 102 -13.57 12.89 4.25
C ASP A 102 -12.87 11.53 4.48
N THR A 103 -12.79 10.69 3.44
CA THR A 103 -12.06 9.41 3.51
C THR A 103 -10.55 9.59 3.61
N THR A 104 -9.97 10.57 2.92
CA THR A 104 -8.54 10.88 3.01
C THR A 104 -8.18 11.37 4.41
N ASP A 105 -8.98 12.27 4.97
CA ASP A 105 -8.82 12.75 6.34
C ASP A 105 -8.92 11.59 7.35
N GLY A 106 -9.91 10.71 7.16
CA GLY A 106 -10.07 9.49 7.97
C GLY A 106 -8.86 8.54 7.87
N LEU A 107 -8.28 8.36 6.69
CA LEU A 107 -7.08 7.54 6.50
C LEU A 107 -5.88 8.14 7.24
N THR A 108 -5.66 9.45 7.15
CA THR A 108 -4.53 10.09 7.87
C THR A 108 -4.68 9.98 9.39
N ALA A 109 -5.90 10.08 9.91
CA ALA A 109 -6.18 9.87 11.34
C ALA A 109 -5.89 8.41 11.73
N LEU A 110 -6.33 7.44 10.92
CA LEU A 110 -6.09 6.03 11.16
C LEU A 110 -4.60 5.66 11.12
N GLU A 111 -3.85 6.22 10.17
CA GLU A 111 -2.39 6.04 10.09
C GLU A 111 -1.68 6.56 11.35
N LYS A 112 -2.11 7.72 11.85
CA LYS A 112 -1.60 8.28 13.10
C LYS A 112 -1.91 7.37 14.29
N ASP A 113 -3.13 6.86 14.39
CA ASP A 113 -3.54 5.94 15.45
C ASP A 113 -2.82 4.60 15.35
N HIS A 114 -2.53 4.12 14.14
CA HIS A 114 -1.73 2.93 13.93
C HIS A 114 -0.30 3.12 14.44
N GLU A 115 0.33 4.26 14.14
CA GLU A 115 1.68 4.56 14.60
C GLU A 115 1.77 4.73 16.12
N THR A 116 0.76 5.32 16.77
CA THR A 116 0.70 5.39 18.24
C THR A 116 0.51 4.00 18.84
N LEU A 117 -0.42 3.20 18.31
CA LEU A 117 -0.69 1.85 18.78
C LEU A 117 0.53 0.94 18.63
N LYS A 118 1.25 1.03 17.51
CA LYS A 118 2.49 0.28 17.26
C LYS A 118 3.58 0.64 18.28
N LYS A 119 3.73 1.93 18.61
CA LYS A 119 4.67 2.38 19.64
C LYS A 119 4.30 1.83 21.01
N ASP A 120 3.03 1.87 21.38
CA ASP A 120 2.57 1.39 22.68
C ASP A 120 2.62 -0.13 22.80
N TYR A 121 2.32 -0.84 21.71
CA TYR A 121 2.53 -2.29 21.61
C TYR A 121 3.99 -2.65 21.86
N ASN A 122 4.94 -2.00 21.19
CA ASN A 122 6.37 -2.28 21.38
C ASN A 122 6.82 -2.01 22.81
N LYS A 123 6.40 -0.88 23.42
CA LYS A 123 6.70 -0.57 24.83
C LYS A 123 6.14 -1.63 25.77
N LEU A 124 4.90 -2.08 25.54
CA LEU A 124 4.26 -3.08 26.39
C LEU A 124 4.93 -4.44 26.23
N HIS A 125 5.26 -4.83 25.00
CA HIS A 125 6.00 -6.05 24.68
C HIS A 125 7.35 -6.08 25.39
N ASP A 126 8.14 -5.01 25.27
CA ASP A 126 9.44 -4.89 25.94
C ASP A 126 9.30 -4.94 27.47
N LYS A 127 8.27 -4.29 28.03
CA LYS A 127 7.97 -4.33 29.46
C LYS A 127 7.60 -5.73 29.93
N CYS A 128 6.77 -6.46 29.17
CA CYS A 128 6.40 -7.83 29.49
C CYS A 128 7.62 -8.75 29.47
N LEU A 129 8.48 -8.64 28.44
CA LEU A 129 9.72 -9.39 28.35
C LEU A 129 10.66 -9.10 29.53
N ASP A 130 10.83 -7.83 29.90
CA ASP A 130 11.68 -7.42 31.02
C ASP A 130 11.15 -7.92 32.37
N LEU A 131 9.85 -7.78 32.63
CA LEU A 131 9.22 -8.28 33.86
C LEU A 131 9.35 -9.81 33.99
N GLU A 132 9.08 -10.54 32.92
CA GLU A 132 9.19 -11.99 32.92
C GLU A 132 10.64 -12.45 33.17
N ASN A 133 11.63 -11.85 32.51
CA ASN A 133 13.03 -12.22 32.70
C ASN A 133 13.56 -11.81 34.08
N ARG A 134 13.10 -10.69 34.66
CA ARG A 134 13.42 -10.33 36.06
C ARG A 134 12.87 -11.35 37.04
N SER A 135 11.63 -11.82 36.84
CA SER A 135 11.03 -12.87 37.65
C SER A 135 11.80 -14.18 37.56
N ARG A 136 12.36 -14.51 36.39
CA ARG A 136 13.15 -15.73 36.14
C ARG A 136 14.64 -15.58 36.46
N ARG A 137 15.12 -14.44 36.96
CA ARG A 137 16.57 -14.15 37.05
C ARG A 137 17.33 -15.11 37.97
N ASN A 138 16.67 -15.58 39.02
CA ASN A 138 17.21 -16.57 39.96
C ASN A 138 16.99 -18.01 39.51
N ASN A 139 16.33 -18.23 38.37
CA ASN A 139 16.02 -19.55 37.88
C ASN A 139 17.16 -20.12 37.02
N LEU A 140 17.36 -21.43 37.17
CA LEU A 140 18.18 -22.27 36.32
C LEU A 140 17.28 -23.28 35.59
N ARG A 141 17.67 -23.61 34.37
CA ARG A 141 17.08 -24.67 33.56
C ARG A 141 18.10 -25.79 33.40
N VAL A 142 17.82 -26.96 33.97
CA VAL A 142 18.69 -28.14 33.90
C VAL A 142 18.08 -29.17 32.96
N VAL A 143 18.87 -29.65 32.01
CA VAL A 143 18.44 -30.58 30.95
C VAL A 143 19.26 -31.86 31.04
N GLY A 144 18.63 -33.01 30.78
CA GLY A 144 19.31 -34.32 30.71
C GLY A 144 19.16 -35.19 31.97
N ILE A 145 18.38 -34.76 32.96
CA ILE A 145 18.06 -35.58 34.13
C ILE A 145 16.94 -36.57 33.74
N ASN A 146 17.14 -37.87 33.95
CA ASN A 146 16.12 -38.89 33.67
C ASN A 146 14.82 -38.62 34.44
N GLU A 147 13.66 -38.90 33.84
CA GLU A 147 12.36 -38.73 34.53
C GLU A 147 12.31 -39.54 35.83
N ASP A 148 11.60 -39.02 36.82
CA ASP A 148 11.37 -39.61 38.15
C ASP A 148 12.62 -39.79 39.03
N ALA A 149 13.80 -39.32 38.59
CA ALA A 149 15.03 -39.40 39.37
C ALA A 149 15.00 -38.62 40.71
N GLU A 150 14.05 -37.69 40.88
CA GLU A 150 13.93 -36.81 42.04
C GLU A 150 13.36 -37.49 43.29
N GLY A 151 12.74 -38.66 43.15
CA GLY A 151 12.20 -39.42 44.29
C GLY A 151 11.15 -38.69 45.13
N GLY A 152 10.44 -37.71 44.55
CA GLY A 152 9.36 -36.96 45.21
C GLY A 152 9.77 -35.67 45.93
N ASN A 153 11.07 -35.40 46.10
CA ASN A 153 11.54 -34.10 46.62
C ASN A 153 12.51 -33.42 45.63
N PRO A 154 11.97 -32.73 44.61
CA PRO A 154 12.77 -32.03 43.60
C PRO A 154 13.81 -31.06 44.16
N SER A 155 13.46 -30.27 45.19
CA SER A 155 14.37 -29.25 45.71
C SER A 155 15.59 -29.87 46.38
N ARG A 156 15.36 -30.88 47.24
CA ARG A 156 16.47 -31.62 47.87
C ARG A 156 17.34 -32.33 46.84
N PHE A 157 16.70 -33.02 45.89
CA PHE A 157 17.40 -33.69 44.80
C PHE A 157 18.30 -32.72 44.02
N MET A 158 17.81 -31.53 43.69
CA MET A 158 18.60 -30.56 42.93
C MET A 158 19.77 -29.98 43.73
N ALA A 159 19.64 -29.83 45.05
CA ALA A 159 20.77 -29.42 45.90
C ALA A 159 21.89 -30.48 45.87
N GLU A 160 21.53 -31.75 46.07
CA GLU A 160 22.46 -32.88 46.01
C GLU A 160 23.08 -33.02 44.60
N PHE A 161 22.27 -32.86 43.55
CA PHE A 161 22.72 -32.86 42.15
C PHE A 161 23.80 -31.81 41.88
N PHE A 162 23.64 -30.57 42.37
CA PHE A 162 24.64 -29.53 42.13
C PHE A 162 25.96 -29.82 42.87
N SER A 163 25.90 -30.37 44.09
CA SER A 163 27.11 -30.81 44.79
C SER A 163 27.82 -31.97 44.07
N GLU A 164 27.08 -32.96 43.58
CA GLU A 164 27.66 -34.10 42.85
C GLU A 164 28.31 -33.68 41.51
N VAL A 165 27.58 -32.90 40.71
CA VAL A 165 28.01 -32.54 39.34
C VAL A 165 29.09 -31.44 39.36
N LEU A 166 28.96 -30.45 40.23
CA LEU A 166 29.91 -29.33 40.31
C LEU A 166 31.05 -29.59 41.30
N GLY A 167 30.95 -30.62 42.14
CA GLY A 167 32.02 -31.05 43.05
C GLY A 167 32.23 -30.09 44.22
N LYS A 168 33.30 -30.35 45.01
CA LYS A 168 33.59 -29.67 46.29
C LYS A 168 33.80 -28.15 46.19
N GLU A 169 34.11 -27.61 45.02
CA GLU A 169 34.19 -26.15 44.79
C GLU A 169 32.83 -25.45 45.01
N ASN A 170 31.76 -26.23 45.04
CA ASN A 170 30.42 -25.79 45.34
C ASN A 170 30.04 -25.96 46.83
N ASP A 171 30.81 -26.71 47.63
CA ASP A 171 30.47 -27.11 49.01
C ASP A 171 30.66 -26.00 50.05
N ASP A 172 31.35 -24.90 49.72
CA ASP A 172 31.57 -23.79 50.67
C ASP A 172 30.27 -23.09 51.12
N SER A 173 29.14 -23.36 50.47
CA SER A 173 27.84 -22.75 50.76
C SER A 173 26.71 -23.74 50.51
N LEU A 174 25.85 -23.97 51.50
CA LEU A 174 24.62 -24.75 51.32
C LEU A 174 23.73 -24.05 50.27
N ILE A 175 23.58 -24.65 49.08
CA ILE A 175 22.75 -24.06 48.03
C ILE A 175 21.29 -24.09 48.49
N MET A 176 20.72 -22.90 48.72
CA MET A 176 19.33 -22.77 49.11
C MET A 176 18.44 -22.69 47.87
N ILE A 177 17.56 -23.68 47.74
CA ILE A 177 16.59 -23.79 46.64
C ILE A 177 15.20 -23.48 47.18
N ASP A 178 14.58 -22.42 46.66
CA ASP A 178 13.21 -22.06 47.01
C ASP A 178 12.22 -23.07 46.40
N ARG A 179 12.44 -23.44 45.13
CA ARG A 179 11.53 -24.32 44.39
C ARG A 179 12.23 -25.02 43.22
N ALA A 180 12.06 -26.32 43.10
CA ALA A 180 12.41 -27.08 41.91
C ALA A 180 11.21 -27.86 41.37
N HIS A 181 11.07 -27.94 40.06
CA HIS A 181 10.03 -28.72 39.40
C HIS A 181 10.38 -29.02 37.94
N ARG A 182 9.76 -30.04 37.34
CA ARG A 182 9.83 -30.27 35.89
C ARG A 182 9.02 -29.22 35.16
N THR A 183 9.42 -28.89 33.94
CA THR A 183 8.60 -28.06 33.04
C THR A 183 7.22 -28.68 32.83
N LEU A 184 6.20 -27.84 32.68
CA LEU A 184 4.77 -28.23 32.55
C LEU A 184 4.41 -29.00 31.26
N ALA A 185 5.40 -29.48 30.51
CA ALA A 185 5.15 -30.35 29.36
C ALA A 185 4.60 -31.72 29.81
N PRO A 186 3.79 -32.39 28.97
CA PRO A 186 3.38 -33.77 29.20
C PRO A 186 4.58 -34.67 29.44
N LYS A 187 4.42 -35.68 30.30
CA LYS A 187 5.50 -36.64 30.57
C LYS A 187 5.87 -37.37 29.27
N PRO A 188 7.15 -37.35 28.87
CA PRO A 188 7.60 -38.00 27.65
C PRO A 188 7.46 -39.52 27.74
N ARG A 189 7.38 -40.18 26.59
CA ARG A 189 7.39 -41.66 26.52
C ARG A 189 8.78 -42.20 26.83
N THR A 190 8.85 -43.49 27.18
CA THR A 190 10.13 -44.17 27.38
C THR A 190 11.01 -44.04 26.13
N GLY A 191 12.22 -43.50 26.29
CA GLY A 191 13.18 -43.27 25.20
C GLY A 191 13.13 -41.87 24.57
N GLU A 192 12.09 -41.08 24.85
CA GLU A 192 12.07 -39.67 24.47
C GLU A 192 12.92 -38.80 25.42
N ARG A 193 13.20 -37.56 25.02
CA ARG A 193 14.01 -36.64 25.81
C ARG A 193 13.30 -36.28 27.12
N PRO A 194 13.95 -36.44 28.30
CA PRO A 194 13.37 -36.02 29.56
C PRO A 194 13.06 -34.52 29.61
N ARG A 195 12.03 -34.13 30.36
CA ARG A 195 11.67 -32.73 30.58
C ARG A 195 12.77 -31.98 31.33
N ALA A 196 12.91 -30.69 31.10
CA ALA A 196 13.88 -29.90 31.86
C ALA A 196 13.39 -29.70 33.31
N MET A 197 14.34 -29.56 34.23
CA MET A 197 14.09 -29.07 35.58
C MET A 197 14.24 -27.54 35.60
N ILE A 198 13.27 -26.86 36.19
CA ILE A 198 13.35 -25.44 36.53
C ILE A 198 13.62 -25.33 38.03
N VAL A 199 14.71 -24.66 38.38
CA VAL A 199 15.18 -24.53 39.76
C VAL A 199 15.32 -23.05 40.10
N CYS A 200 14.50 -22.58 41.04
CA CYS A 200 14.57 -21.24 41.61
C CYS A 200 15.50 -21.26 42.83
N LEU A 201 16.60 -20.51 42.73
CA LEU A 201 17.56 -20.34 43.82
C LEU A 201 17.17 -19.15 44.69
N HIS A 202 17.44 -19.25 45.99
CA HIS A 202 17.18 -18.16 46.92
C HIS A 202 18.08 -16.96 46.63
N TYR A 203 19.38 -17.21 46.44
CA TYR A 203 20.36 -16.17 46.18
C TYR A 203 20.79 -16.12 44.70
N TYR A 204 20.80 -14.91 44.15
CA TYR A 204 21.31 -14.64 42.80
C TYR A 204 22.80 -14.99 42.66
N THR A 205 23.58 -14.86 43.74
CA THR A 205 25.02 -15.20 43.76
C THR A 205 25.25 -16.68 43.52
N ASP A 206 24.42 -17.55 44.10
CA ASP A 206 24.52 -19.01 43.94
C ASP A 206 24.22 -19.39 42.49
N ARG A 207 23.22 -18.74 41.90
CA ARG A 207 22.86 -18.89 40.49
C ARG A 207 24.04 -18.55 39.57
N GLU A 208 24.70 -17.41 39.82
CA GLU A 208 25.89 -17.01 39.05
C GLU A 208 27.08 -17.95 39.26
N LYS A 209 27.31 -18.40 40.51
CA LYS A 209 28.36 -19.37 40.85
C LYS A 209 28.16 -20.68 40.10
N ILE A 210 26.96 -21.26 40.14
CA ILE A 210 26.60 -22.51 39.45
C ILE A 210 26.83 -22.39 37.94
N LEU A 211 26.40 -21.28 37.33
CA LEU A 211 26.60 -21.07 35.88
C LEU A 211 28.06 -20.88 35.50
N ARG A 212 28.87 -20.27 36.36
CA ARG A 212 30.32 -20.13 36.14
C ARG A 212 31.01 -21.50 36.21
N LEU A 213 30.81 -22.24 37.30
CA LEU A 213 31.38 -23.58 37.48
C LEU A 213 30.95 -24.54 36.36
N SER A 214 29.69 -24.48 35.93
CA SER A 214 29.19 -25.27 34.80
C SER A 214 29.93 -24.97 33.49
N ARG A 215 30.34 -23.73 33.25
CA ARG A 215 31.09 -23.34 32.03
C ARG A 215 32.56 -23.76 32.13
N GLU A 216 33.17 -23.60 33.30
CA GLU A 216 34.56 -23.95 33.57
C GLU A 216 34.81 -25.45 33.44
N LYS A 217 33.90 -26.28 33.97
CA LYS A 217 33.96 -27.74 33.80
C LYS A 217 33.66 -28.22 32.38
N GLY A 218 32.92 -27.45 31.60
CA GLY A 218 32.53 -27.83 30.24
C GLY A 218 31.47 -28.92 30.20
N ARG A 219 31.87 -30.17 29.91
CA ARG A 219 30.92 -31.30 29.78
C ARG A 219 30.57 -31.84 31.16
N LEU A 220 29.28 -31.86 31.48
CA LEU A 220 28.77 -32.36 32.75
C LEU A 220 28.04 -33.70 32.56
N PHE A 221 28.19 -34.58 33.54
CA PHE A 221 27.53 -35.88 33.58
C PHE A 221 26.91 -36.11 34.94
N TYR A 222 25.75 -36.77 34.97
CA TYR A 222 25.07 -37.22 36.17
C TYR A 222 24.62 -38.66 35.98
N LYS A 223 25.07 -39.58 36.83
CA LYS A 223 24.80 -41.04 36.71
C LYS A 223 25.03 -41.57 35.28
N GLY A 224 26.14 -41.17 34.66
CA GLY A 224 26.50 -41.58 33.29
C GLY A 224 25.75 -40.87 32.16
N SER A 225 24.74 -40.04 32.46
CA SER A 225 23.97 -39.29 31.45
C SER A 225 24.50 -37.87 31.29
N PRO A 226 24.63 -37.34 30.05
CA PRO A 226 25.06 -35.96 29.84
C PRO A 226 24.00 -34.98 30.33
N VAL A 227 24.43 -33.95 31.07
CA VAL A 227 23.55 -32.91 31.61
C VAL A 227 24.03 -31.52 31.23
N HIS A 228 23.10 -30.57 31.16
CA HIS A 228 23.39 -29.18 30.82
C HIS A 228 22.64 -28.23 31.74
N ILE A 229 23.31 -27.17 32.19
CA ILE A 229 22.76 -26.14 33.06
C ILE A 229 22.74 -24.82 32.29
N PHE A 230 21.56 -24.21 32.19
CA PHE A 230 21.37 -22.96 31.48
C PHE A 230 20.64 -21.93 32.35
N PRO A 231 20.80 -20.63 32.08
CA PRO A 231 19.83 -19.61 32.49
C PRO A 231 18.41 -19.99 32.07
N ASP A 232 17.42 -19.83 32.95
CA ASP A 232 16.01 -19.85 32.54
C ASP A 232 15.63 -18.46 32.01
N MET A 233 15.63 -18.31 30.69
CA MET A 233 15.25 -17.07 30.01
C MET A 233 13.92 -17.28 29.29
N ASN A 234 13.20 -16.19 29.07
CA ASN A 234 12.02 -16.21 28.20
C ASN A 234 12.38 -16.86 26.83
N PRO A 235 11.47 -17.65 26.21
CA PRO A 235 11.75 -18.35 24.95
C PRO A 235 12.15 -17.44 23.79
N GLU A 236 11.57 -16.25 23.68
CA GLU A 236 11.88 -15.24 22.65
C GLU A 236 13.32 -14.71 22.82
N VAL A 237 13.69 -14.33 24.03
CA VAL A 237 15.08 -13.91 24.34
C VAL A 237 16.06 -15.07 24.10
N SER A 238 15.66 -16.30 24.43
CA SER A 238 16.47 -17.49 24.20
C SER A 238 16.71 -17.73 22.70
N LYS A 239 15.67 -17.59 21.86
CA LYS A 239 15.78 -17.68 20.39
C LYS A 239 16.66 -16.56 19.83
N LEU A 240 16.49 -15.33 20.30
CA LEU A 240 17.30 -14.19 19.88
C LEU A 240 18.77 -14.33 20.27
N ARG A 241 19.06 -14.92 21.43
CA ARG A 241 20.44 -15.28 21.80
C ARG A 241 21.00 -16.40 20.95
N ALA A 242 20.18 -17.39 20.61
CA ALA A 242 20.57 -18.53 19.79
C ALA A 242 20.89 -18.13 18.34
N SER A 243 20.27 -17.08 17.79
CA SER A 243 20.58 -16.60 16.44
C SER A 243 22.00 -16.05 16.31
N PHE A 244 22.67 -15.69 17.41
CA PHE A 244 24.09 -15.33 17.40
C PHE A 244 25.05 -16.55 17.46
N ASN A 245 24.54 -17.79 17.61
CA ASN A 245 25.40 -18.97 17.74
C ASN A 245 26.36 -19.18 16.54
N PRO A 246 25.95 -18.98 15.27
CA PRO A 246 26.87 -19.10 14.13
C PRO A 246 28.03 -18.11 14.22
N VAL A 247 27.74 -16.84 14.52
CA VAL A 247 28.75 -15.78 14.67
C VAL A 247 29.68 -16.07 15.84
N LYS A 248 29.14 -16.49 16.98
CA LYS A 248 29.93 -16.90 18.15
C LYS A 248 30.84 -18.10 17.88
N GLY A 249 30.42 -19.02 17.02
CA GLY A 249 31.24 -20.13 16.56
C GLY A 249 32.46 -19.65 15.78
N LYS A 250 32.24 -18.76 14.80
CA LYS A 250 33.31 -18.12 14.02
C LYS A 250 34.30 -17.37 14.91
N LEU A 251 33.81 -16.56 15.84
CA LEU A 251 34.64 -15.80 16.79
C LEU A 251 35.47 -16.72 17.70
N ARG A 252 34.88 -17.82 18.18
CA ARG A 252 35.59 -18.82 18.99
C ARG A 252 36.71 -19.49 18.19
N ASN A 253 36.44 -19.87 16.94
CA ASN A 253 37.44 -20.50 16.08
C ASN A 253 38.58 -19.54 15.72
N ALA A 254 38.31 -18.25 15.64
CA ALA A 254 39.30 -17.21 15.39
C ALA A 254 40.01 -16.69 16.66
N GLY A 255 39.66 -17.21 17.85
CA GLY A 255 40.26 -16.74 19.11
C GLY A 255 39.89 -15.30 19.50
N VAL A 256 38.83 -14.72 18.92
CA VAL A 256 38.42 -13.34 19.18
C VAL A 256 37.54 -13.27 20.43
N PRO A 257 37.89 -12.43 21.45
CA PRO A 257 37.06 -12.26 22.63
C PRO A 257 35.70 -11.63 22.31
N TYR A 258 34.64 -12.19 22.88
CA TYR A 258 33.28 -11.66 22.74
C TYR A 258 32.44 -11.88 24.00
N SER A 259 31.41 -11.07 24.16
CA SER A 259 30.42 -11.15 25.24
C SER A 259 29.01 -10.97 24.68
N LEU A 260 28.03 -11.74 25.17
CA LEU A 260 26.62 -11.61 24.78
C LEU A 260 25.78 -11.09 25.96
N TYR A 261 25.46 -9.81 25.93
CA TYR A 261 24.69 -9.13 26.97
C TYR A 261 23.18 -9.30 26.77
N TYR A 262 22.43 -9.07 27.84
CA TYR A 262 20.97 -9.09 27.81
C TYR A 262 20.40 -7.90 26.99
N PRO A 263 19.28 -8.06 26.26
CA PRO A 263 18.61 -9.32 25.95
C PRO A 263 19.42 -10.18 24.97
N ALA A 264 19.97 -9.58 23.91
CA ALA A 264 20.88 -10.24 22.98
C ALA A 264 21.75 -9.22 22.23
N LYS A 265 22.66 -8.57 22.96
CA LYS A 265 23.62 -7.62 22.39
C LYS A 265 25.00 -8.26 22.35
N LEU A 266 25.48 -8.63 21.16
CA LEU A 266 26.80 -9.23 20.99
C LEU A 266 27.85 -8.13 20.91
N THR A 267 28.79 -8.15 21.86
CA THR A 267 29.96 -7.27 21.86
C THR A 267 31.20 -8.07 21.46
N ILE A 268 31.91 -7.60 20.45
CA ILE A 268 33.12 -8.20 19.89
C ILE A 268 34.28 -7.24 20.13
N THR A 269 35.41 -7.74 20.60
CA THR A 269 36.62 -6.94 20.82
C THR A 269 37.63 -7.21 19.70
N VAL A 270 37.89 -6.23 18.83
CA VAL A 270 38.88 -6.31 17.75
C VAL A 270 39.79 -5.07 17.85
N ASN A 271 41.11 -5.25 17.76
CA ASN A 271 42.08 -4.15 17.84
C ASN A 271 41.88 -3.22 19.07
N ASN A 272 41.60 -3.80 20.23
CA ASN A 272 41.24 -3.09 21.47
C ASN A 272 39.99 -2.20 21.41
N ALA A 273 39.21 -2.25 20.33
CA ALA A 273 37.92 -1.58 20.20
C ALA A 273 36.76 -2.56 20.41
N LYS A 274 35.73 -2.13 21.14
CA LYS A 274 34.50 -2.91 21.37
C LYS A 274 33.44 -2.49 20.37
N HIS A 275 32.95 -3.45 19.59
CA HIS A 275 31.87 -3.27 18.63
C HIS A 275 30.64 -4.04 19.11
N SER A 276 29.45 -3.43 19.09
CA SER A 276 28.23 -4.05 19.61
C SER A 276 27.14 -4.16 18.57
N PHE A 277 26.48 -5.31 18.53
CA PHE A 277 25.47 -5.64 17.52
C PHE A 277 24.20 -6.20 18.17
N THR A 278 23.05 -5.75 17.68
CA THR A 278 21.72 -6.29 18.04
C THR A 278 21.16 -7.19 16.95
N ASP A 279 21.59 -7.01 15.70
CA ASP A 279 21.26 -7.90 14.59
C ASP A 279 22.41 -8.92 14.34
N PRO A 280 22.13 -10.24 14.37
CA PRO A 280 23.09 -11.27 13.98
C PRO A 280 23.68 -11.07 12.58
N ARG A 281 22.93 -10.54 11.62
CA ARG A 281 23.40 -10.35 10.23
C ARG A 281 24.46 -9.26 10.15
N GLU A 282 24.29 -8.17 10.88
CA GLU A 282 25.29 -7.11 10.98
C GLU A 282 26.57 -7.60 11.66
N ALA A 283 26.42 -8.37 12.75
CA ALA A 283 27.55 -8.98 13.43
C ALA A 283 28.31 -9.94 12.51
N GLU A 284 27.59 -10.73 11.71
CA GLU A 284 28.20 -11.65 10.74
C GLU A 284 28.98 -10.91 9.65
N LYS A 285 28.40 -9.85 9.06
CA LYS A 285 29.10 -8.99 8.11
C LYS A 285 30.38 -8.42 8.72
N PHE A 286 30.29 -7.92 9.96
CA PHE A 286 31.45 -7.37 10.66
C PHE A 286 32.57 -8.41 10.83
N VAL A 287 32.22 -9.62 11.27
CA VAL A 287 33.17 -10.73 11.44
C VAL A 287 33.82 -11.11 10.11
N SER A 288 33.03 -11.24 9.04
CA SER A 288 33.57 -11.56 7.70
C SER A 288 34.55 -10.53 7.16
N THR A 289 34.40 -9.25 7.51
CA THR A 289 35.29 -8.17 7.04
C THR A 289 36.52 -7.98 7.92
N HIS A 290 36.39 -8.11 9.25
CA HIS A 290 37.43 -7.69 10.19
C HIS A 290 38.15 -8.83 10.90
N VAL A 291 37.62 -10.06 10.83
CA VAL A 291 38.23 -11.24 11.45
C VAL A 291 38.76 -12.13 10.33
N GLN A 292 40.04 -11.97 10.00
CA GLN A 292 40.73 -12.87 9.08
C GLN A 292 40.84 -14.26 9.73
N SER A 293 40.44 -15.31 9.01
CA SER A 293 40.73 -16.68 9.46
C SER A 293 42.24 -16.87 9.49
N PRO A 294 42.84 -17.42 10.54
CA PRO A 294 44.26 -17.75 10.50
C PRO A 294 44.47 -18.73 9.35
N ALA A 295 45.36 -18.37 8.42
CA ALA A 295 45.78 -19.24 7.36
C ALA A 295 46.23 -20.57 7.98
N THR A 296 45.71 -21.68 7.45
CA THR A 296 46.18 -23.02 7.75
C THR A 296 47.68 -23.06 7.49
N SER A 297 48.49 -22.94 8.55
CA SER A 297 49.92 -23.20 8.48
C SER A 297 50.08 -24.72 8.42
N THR A 298 49.99 -25.25 7.20
CA THR A 298 50.60 -26.53 6.85
C THR A 298 52.09 -26.30 6.71
N ALA A 299 52.86 -26.79 7.69
CA ALA A 299 54.23 -27.25 7.53
C ALA A 299 54.48 -28.33 8.61
#